data_AF-A0A924VYC2-F1
#
_entry.id   AF-A0A924VYC2-F1
#
_cell.length_a   1.000
_cell.length_b   1.000
_cell.length_c   1.000
_cell.angle_alpha   90.00
_cell.angle_beta   90.00
_cell.angle_gamma   90.00
#
_symmetry.space_group_name_H-M   'P 1'
#
loop_
_entity.id
_entity.type
_entity.pdbx_description
1 polymer ?
#
loop_
_entity_poly.entity_id
_entity_poly.type
_entity_poly.pdbx_seq_one_letter_code
_entity_poly.pdbx_strand_id
1 'polypeptide(L)'
;MPDEFEPFHEMKRRGRSPVECAMAAKDAGLDFIPRLRMLREVYGLSLVDAKEAIVVSEGWSSLHEYQGSLVPALESAFKALESE
;
A
#
# COMPACT_ATOMS: atom_id res chain seq x y z
N MET A 1 18.15 -9.16 -15.48
CA MET A 1 18.18 -8.62 -14.10
C MET A 1 17.56 -9.66 -13.20
N PRO A 2 18.05 -9.87 -11.97
CA PRO A 2 17.29 -10.62 -10.97
C PRO A 2 15.91 -9.98 -10.83
N ASP A 3 14.86 -10.80 -10.74
CA ASP A 3 13.52 -10.32 -10.42
C ASP A 3 13.59 -9.64 -9.04
N GLU A 4 13.34 -8.32 -9.00
CA GLU A 4 13.42 -7.52 -7.78
C GLU A 4 12.43 -7.97 -6.69
N PHE A 5 11.40 -8.74 -7.08
CA PHE A 5 10.34 -9.21 -6.20
C PHE A 5 10.32 -10.74 -6.01
N GLU A 6 11.36 -11.47 -6.44
CA GLU A 6 11.44 -12.93 -6.27
C GLU A 6 11.15 -13.42 -4.83
N PRO A 7 11.67 -12.78 -3.76
CA PRO A 7 11.34 -13.19 -2.38
C PRO A 7 9.84 -13.15 -2.08
N PHE A 8 9.10 -12.21 -2.69
CA PHE A 8 7.66 -12.03 -2.51
C PHE A 8 6.86 -13.00 -3.38
N HIS A 9 7.37 -13.39 -4.55
CA HIS A 9 6.83 -14.50 -5.34
C HIS A 9 6.87 -15.82 -4.56
N GLU A 10 7.96 -16.10 -3.86
CA GLU A 10 8.06 -17.27 -2.96
C GLU A 10 7.06 -17.19 -1.81
N MET A 11 6.85 -16.02 -1.20
CA MET A 11 5.82 -15.84 -0.17
C MET A 11 4.41 -16.16 -0.69
N LYS A 12 4.06 -15.68 -1.89
CA LYS A 12 2.79 -16.01 -2.55
C LYS A 12 2.67 -17.52 -2.79
N ARG A 13 3.73 -18.17 -3.28
CA ARG A 13 3.76 -19.63 -3.49
C ARG A 13 3.53 -20.41 -2.19
N ARG A 14 3.94 -19.86 -1.04
CA ARG A 14 3.67 -20.40 0.30
C ARG A 14 2.29 -20.04 0.86
N GLY A 15 1.43 -19.41 0.07
CA GLY A 15 0.06 -19.09 0.46
C GLY A 15 -0.09 -17.85 1.34
N ARG A 16 0.93 -16.99 1.42
CA ARG A 16 0.79 -15.70 2.13
C ARG A 16 -0.18 -14.79 1.38
N SER A 17 -0.93 -14.01 2.16
CA SER A 17 -1.86 -13.01 1.64
C SER A 17 -1.12 -11.76 1.15
N PRO A 18 -1.75 -10.93 0.30
CA PRO A 18 -1.20 -9.63 -0.09
C PRO A 18 -0.87 -8.71 1.09
N VAL A 19 -1.69 -8.74 2.15
CA VAL A 19 -1.48 -7.92 3.36
C VAL A 19 -0.21 -8.36 4.09
N GLU A 20 -0.05 -9.66 4.36
CA GLU A 20 1.18 -10.20 4.98
C GLU A 20 2.42 -9.92 4.12
N CYS A 21 2.28 -9.97 2.80
CA CYS A 21 3.35 -9.65 1.87
C CYS A 21 3.72 -8.16 1.88
N ALA A 22 2.73 -7.27 2.00
CA ALA A 22 2.92 -5.83 2.13
C ALA A 22 3.65 -5.46 3.44
N MET A 23 3.32 -6.15 4.55
CA MET A 23 4.02 -6.02 5.83
C MET A 23 5.49 -6.42 5.68
N ALA A 24 5.76 -7.62 5.14
CA ALA A 24 7.13 -8.11 4.96
C ALA A 24 7.95 -7.21 4.03
N ALA A 25 7.33 -6.65 3.00
CA ALA A 25 8.00 -5.71 2.10
C ALA A 25 8.36 -4.39 2.79
N LYS A 26 7.51 -3.91 3.70
CA LYS A 26 7.82 -2.73 4.53
C LYS A 26 8.99 -3.01 5.46
N ASP A 27 9.01 -4.16 6.11
CA ASP A 27 10.10 -4.59 6.99
C ASP A 27 11.42 -4.78 6.22
N ALA A 28 11.34 -5.15 4.94
CA ALA A 28 12.47 -5.19 4.01
C ALA A 28 12.91 -3.81 3.48
N GLY A 29 12.27 -2.73 3.92
CA GLY A 29 12.63 -1.35 3.57
C GLY A 29 12.03 -0.82 2.27
N LEU A 30 11.02 -1.50 1.69
CA LEU A 30 10.35 -0.98 0.50
C LEU A 30 9.40 0.15 0.87
N ASP A 31 9.59 1.31 0.23
CA ASP A 31 8.67 2.43 0.32
C ASP A 31 7.31 2.13 -0.35
N PHE A 32 6.37 3.05 -0.19
CA PHE A 32 4.98 2.88 -0.65
C PHE A 32 4.88 2.51 -2.15
N ILE A 33 5.60 3.22 -3.03
CA ILE A 33 5.51 3.00 -4.48
C ILE A 33 6.12 1.63 -4.90
N PRO A 34 7.34 1.26 -4.45
CA PRO A 34 7.85 -0.10 -4.68
C PRO A 34 6.93 -1.19 -4.12
N ARG A 35 6.36 -1.04 -2.92
CA ARG A 35 5.39 -2.00 -2.35
C ARG A 35 4.14 -2.14 -3.23
N LEU A 36 3.63 -1.02 -3.73
CA LEU A 36 2.46 -1.01 -4.61
C LEU A 36 2.73 -1.68 -5.95
N ARG A 37 3.92 -1.45 -6.55
CA ARG A 37 4.34 -2.16 -7.77
C ARG A 37 4.45 -3.66 -7.52
N MET A 38 5.14 -4.04 -6.43
CA MET A 38 5.31 -5.43 -6.03
C MET A 38 3.98 -6.18 -5.91
N LEU A 39 3.01 -5.63 -5.18
CA LEU A 39 1.73 -6.31 -4.97
C LEU A 39 0.95 -6.51 -6.28
N ARG A 40 1.01 -5.54 -7.19
CA ARG A 40 0.36 -5.64 -8.50
C ARG A 40 1.02 -6.69 -9.38
N GLU A 41 2.34 -6.79 -9.33
CA GLU A 41 3.11 -7.76 -10.12
C GLU A 41 2.98 -9.18 -9.55
N VAL A 42 3.24 -9.34 -8.25
CA VAL A 42 3.26 -10.65 -7.59
C VAL A 42 1.85 -11.24 -7.50
N TYR A 43 0.85 -10.44 -7.14
CA TYR A 43 -0.52 -10.93 -6.91
C TYR A 43 -1.50 -10.61 -8.03
N GLY A 44 -1.13 -9.81 -9.03
CA GLY A 44 -2.05 -9.43 -10.12
C GLY A 44 -3.14 -8.46 -9.68
N LEU A 45 -2.91 -7.70 -8.60
CA LEU A 45 -3.92 -6.81 -8.02
C LEU A 45 -4.18 -5.57 -8.89
N SER A 46 -5.40 -5.04 -8.78
CA SER A 46 -5.69 -3.69 -9.25
C SER A 46 -4.93 -2.66 -8.41
N LEU A 47 -4.87 -1.42 -8.90
CA LEU A 47 -4.27 -0.32 -8.13
C LEU A 47 -5.00 -0.09 -6.80
N VAL A 48 -6.32 -0.24 -6.79
CA VAL A 48 -7.17 -0.03 -5.61
C VAL A 48 -6.91 -1.13 -4.60
N ASP A 49 -6.92 -2.40 -5.02
CA ASP A 49 -6.72 -3.54 -4.12
C ASP A 49 -5.29 -3.58 -3.56
N ALA A 50 -4.30 -3.18 -4.35
CA ALA A 50 -2.92 -3.04 -3.85
C ALA A 50 -2.80 -1.94 -2.80
N LYS A 51 -3.48 -0.80 -2.98
CA LYS A 51 -3.53 0.27 -1.97
C LYS A 51 -4.25 -0.18 -0.71
N GLU A 52 -5.39 -0.86 -0.85
CA GLU A 52 -6.14 -1.48 0.25
C GLU A 52 -5.24 -2.40 1.07
N ALA A 53 -4.51 -3.32 0.43
CA ALA A 53 -3.62 -4.23 1.13
C ALA A 53 -2.50 -3.50 1.90
N ILE A 54 -1.95 -2.41 1.34
CA ILE A 54 -0.92 -1.60 2.02
C ILE A 54 -1.50 -0.90 3.24
N VAL A 55 -2.63 -0.21 3.12
CA VAL A 55 -3.19 0.52 4.28
C VAL A 55 -3.64 -0.42 5.38
N VAL A 56 -4.20 -1.59 5.02
CA VAL A 56 -4.56 -2.63 6.00
C VAL A 56 -3.31 -3.18 6.68
N SER A 57 -2.21 -3.37 5.94
CA SER A 57 -0.91 -3.77 6.51
C SER A 57 -0.33 -2.72 7.48
N GLU A 58 -0.79 -1.48 7.39
CA GLU A 58 -0.36 -0.36 8.23
C GLU A 58 -1.30 -0.13 9.44
N GLY A 59 -2.31 -1.00 9.61
CA GLY A 59 -3.19 -1.01 10.78
C GLY A 59 -4.55 -0.34 10.58
N TRP A 60 -4.86 0.13 9.37
CA TRP A 60 -6.19 0.63 9.03
C TRP A 60 -7.16 -0.51 8.76
N SER A 61 -8.46 -0.31 9.00
CA SER A 61 -9.46 -1.32 8.66
C SER A 61 -9.76 -1.35 7.16
N SER A 62 -9.61 -0.22 6.46
CA SER A 62 -9.79 -0.13 5.01
C SER A 62 -9.16 1.09 4.35
N LEU A 63 -9.05 1.10 3.01
CA LEU A 63 -8.67 2.30 2.23
C LEU A 63 -9.68 3.43 2.38
N HIS A 64 -10.96 3.10 2.48
CA HIS A 64 -12.00 4.10 2.68
C HIS A 64 -11.82 4.82 4.02
N GLU A 65 -11.57 4.09 5.11
CA GLU A 65 -11.30 4.67 6.42
C GLU A 65 -10.05 5.56 6.38
N TYR A 66 -8.95 5.03 5.82
CA TYR A 66 -7.71 5.78 5.70
C TYR A 66 -7.91 7.10 4.94
N GLN A 67 -8.56 7.05 3.77
CA GLN A 67 -8.84 8.24 2.97
C GLN A 67 -9.77 9.23 3.69
N GLY A 68 -10.77 8.72 4.40
CA GLY A 68 -11.66 9.54 5.23
C GLY A 68 -10.91 10.32 6.31
N SER A 69 -9.89 9.72 6.92
CA SER A 69 -9.05 10.38 7.93
C SER A 69 -8.24 11.57 7.39
N LEU A 70 -7.98 11.61 6.07
CA LEU A 70 -7.21 12.68 5.43
C LEU A 70 -8.05 13.92 5.11
N VAL A 71 -9.39 13.77 5.01
CA VAL A 71 -10.30 14.84 4.59
C VAL A 71 -10.15 16.12 5.42
N PRO A 72 -10.13 16.09 6.76
CA PRO A 72 -10.02 17.33 7.56
C PRO A 72 -8.72 18.10 7.30
N ALA A 73 -7.61 17.39 7.09
CA ALA A 73 -6.32 18.02 6.79
C ALA A 73 -6.33 18.67 5.40
N LEU A 74 -6.95 18.02 4.41
CA LEU A 74 -7.11 18.56 3.07
C LEU A 74 -8.01 19.79 3.06
N GLU A 75 -9.15 19.76 3.76
CA GLU A 75 -10.03 20.92 3.91
C GLU A 75 -9.32 22.12 4.54
N SER A 76 -8.49 21.88 5.56
CA SER A 76 -7.67 22.93 6.17
C SER A 76 -6.66 23.53 5.18
N ALA A 77 -5.96 22.67 4.43
CA ALA A 77 -5.00 23.10 3.42
C ALA A 77 -5.64 23.93 2.30
N PHE A 78 -6.83 23.54 1.83
CA PHE A 78 -7.57 24.30 0.82
C PHE A 78 -7.99 25.68 1.34
N LYS A 79 -8.53 25.78 2.56
CA LYS A 79 -8.89 27.08 3.16
C LYS A 79 -7.71 28.02 3.30
N ALA A 80 -6.53 27.51 3.64
CA ALA A 80 -5.31 28.30 3.74
C ALA A 80 -4.91 28.90 2.39
N LEU A 81 -5.00 28.12 1.31
CA LEU A 81 -4.70 28.58 -0.06
C LEU A 81 -5.71 29.62 -0.59
N GLU A 82 -6.98 29.53 -0.19
CA GLU A 82 -8.01 30.51 -0.59
C GLU A 82 -7.92 31.85 0.15
N SER A 83 -7.17 31.90 1.26
CA SER A 83 -7.02 33.10 2.09
C SER A 83 -5.77 33.94 1.74
N GLU A 84 -4.99 33.51 0.74
CA GLU A 84 -3.84 34.22 0.15
C GLU A 84 -4.22 34.95 -1.14
#